data_AF-A0A1Q3E1F1-F1
#
_entry.id   AF-A0A1Q3E1F1-F1
#
_cell.length_a   1.000
_cell.length_b   1.000
_cell.length_c   1.000
_cell.angle_alpha   90.00
_cell.angle_beta   90.00
_cell.angle_gamma   90.00
#
_symmetry.space_group_name_H-M   'P 1'
#
loop_
_entity.id
_entity.type
_entity.pdbx_description
1 polymer ?
#
loop_
_entity_poly.entity_id
_entity_poly.type
_entity_poly.pdbx_seq_one_letter_code
_entity_poly.pdbx_strand_id
1 'polypeptide(L)'
;MSFDVVVDTAKMFENASQFTINNSTFNAAQRDINNHYTLTTDEERKLHKWLGAPDTSINYITALNKKTPGTGSWILNHPIYIEWRMKGQACTLWIQGKAGSGKTILL
;
A
#
# COMPACT_ATOMS: atom_id res chain seq x y z
N MET A 1 -17.33 -26.99 17.61
CA MET A 1 -16.96 -26.47 18.95
C MET A 1 -15.51 -26.86 19.15
N SER A 2 -14.57 -25.91 19.03
CA SER A 2 -13.14 -26.17 19.25
C SER A 2 -12.85 -25.93 20.73
N PHE A 3 -12.23 -26.89 21.40
CA PHE A 3 -11.71 -26.71 22.75
C PHE A 3 -10.22 -26.43 22.63
N ASP A 4 -9.81 -25.21 22.96
CA ASP A 4 -8.40 -24.84 22.99
C ASP A 4 -7.85 -25.12 24.39
N VAL A 5 -6.88 -26.04 24.47
CA VAL A 5 -6.16 -26.37 25.71
C VAL A 5 -4.77 -25.75 25.62
N VAL A 6 -4.55 -24.66 26.36
CA VAL A 6 -3.23 -23.99 26.49
C VAL A 6 -2.47 -24.64 27.64
N VAL A 7 -1.27 -25.17 27.39
CA VAL A 7 -0.52 -25.98 28.37
C VAL A 7 0.87 -25.41 28.63
N ASP A 8 1.21 -25.20 29.91
CA ASP A 8 2.56 -24.94 30.38
C ASP A 8 3.32 -26.28 30.56
N THR A 9 4.51 -26.33 29.97
CA THR A 9 5.12 -27.48 29.28
C THR A 9 5.49 -28.75 30.07
N ALA A 10 5.14 -28.95 31.33
CA ALA A 10 5.70 -30.08 32.09
C ALA A 10 4.79 -31.31 32.26
N LYS A 11 3.46 -31.17 32.34
CA LYS A 11 2.61 -32.25 32.92
C LYS A 11 1.22 -32.40 32.30
N MET A 12 1.15 -32.41 30.96
CA MET A 12 -0.14 -32.42 30.24
C MET A 12 -1.03 -33.63 30.52
N PHE A 13 -0.45 -34.81 30.77
CA PHE A 13 -1.18 -36.07 30.99
C PHE A 13 -0.54 -36.91 32.09
N GLU A 14 -0.11 -36.29 33.18
CA GLU A 14 0.48 -37.02 34.29
C GLU A 14 -0.56 -37.98 34.91
N ASN A 15 -0.23 -39.27 34.98
CA ASN A 15 -1.08 -40.36 35.49
C ASN A 15 -2.36 -40.68 34.67
N ALA A 16 -2.51 -40.14 33.47
CA ALA A 16 -3.63 -40.52 32.60
C ALA A 16 -3.43 -41.92 32.00
N SER A 17 -4.48 -42.74 31.98
CA SER A 17 -4.49 -44.04 31.28
C SER A 17 -5.81 -44.23 30.51
N GLN A 18 -5.79 -45.06 29.47
CA GLN A 18 -6.95 -45.45 28.66
C GLN A 18 -7.69 -44.30 27.92
N PHE A 19 -6.97 -43.34 27.33
CA PHE A 19 -7.60 -42.34 26.46
C PHE A 19 -7.16 -42.48 25.00
N THR A 20 -8.02 -42.05 24.08
CA THR A 20 -7.75 -42.06 22.64
C THR A 20 -8.09 -40.70 22.06
N ILE A 21 -7.17 -40.13 21.30
CA ILE A 21 -7.35 -38.87 20.59
C ILE A 21 -7.37 -39.20 19.09
N ASN A 22 -8.57 -39.20 18.50
CA ASN A 22 -8.74 -39.45 17.07
C ASN A 22 -8.76 -38.12 16.30
N ASN A 23 -8.21 -38.11 15.08
CA ASN A 23 -8.27 -36.99 14.13
C ASN A 23 -7.83 -35.62 14.70
N SER A 24 -6.83 -35.56 15.57
CA SER A 24 -6.36 -34.31 16.18
C SER A 24 -5.03 -33.81 15.62
N THR A 25 -4.81 -32.51 15.75
CA THR A 25 -3.57 -31.82 15.32
C THR A 25 -2.85 -31.31 16.56
N PHE A 26 -1.62 -31.79 16.80
CA PHE A 26 -0.78 -31.32 17.91
C PHE A 26 0.23 -30.30 17.38
N ASN A 27 0.03 -29.02 17.71
CA ASN A 27 0.95 -27.95 17.33
C ASN A 27 1.90 -27.64 18.50
N ALA A 28 3.13 -28.15 18.43
CA ALA A 28 4.20 -27.79 19.38
C ALA A 28 4.88 -26.50 18.91
N ALA A 29 4.35 -25.34 19.31
CA ALA A 29 4.98 -24.05 19.01
C ALA A 29 5.90 -23.64 20.18
N GLN A 30 7.21 -23.83 20.03
CA GLN A 30 8.19 -23.37 21.02
C GLN A 30 8.63 -21.91 20.79
N ARG A 31 8.25 -21.30 19.65
CA ARG A 31 8.41 -19.89 19.27
C ARG A 31 7.28 -19.46 18.32
N ASP A 32 7.15 -18.16 18.07
CA ASP A 32 6.24 -17.60 17.06
C ASP A 32 6.37 -18.35 15.73
N ILE A 33 5.23 -18.76 15.17
CA ILE A 33 5.15 -19.37 13.84
C ILE A 33 5.34 -18.23 12.83
N ASN A 34 6.59 -17.92 12.48
CA ASN A 34 6.89 -17.04 11.37
C ASN A 34 6.60 -17.80 10.07
N ASN A 35 5.35 -17.71 9.58
CA ASN A 35 5.01 -18.16 8.23
C ASN A 35 5.80 -17.30 7.23
N HIS A 36 6.91 -17.84 6.75
CA HIS A 36 7.65 -17.26 5.64
C HIS A 36 6.88 -17.56 4.34
N TYR A 37 6.04 -16.61 3.91
CA TYR A 37 5.37 -16.70 2.62
C TYR A 37 6.36 -16.33 1.51
N THR A 38 6.83 -17.32 0.75
CA THR A 38 7.49 -17.03 -0.53
C THR A 38 6.41 -16.77 -1.57
N LEU A 39 6.29 -15.51 -2.00
CA LEU A 39 5.47 -15.19 -3.16
C LEU A 39 6.06 -15.87 -4.39
N THR A 40 5.23 -16.55 -5.15
CA THR A 40 5.63 -17.01 -6.47
C THR A 40 5.79 -15.80 -7.40
N THR A 41 6.64 -15.91 -8.43
CA THR A 41 6.86 -14.83 -9.41
C THR A 41 5.55 -14.36 -10.08
N ASP A 42 4.55 -15.25 -10.19
CA ASP A 42 3.23 -14.92 -10.70
C ASP A 42 2.37 -14.10 -9.73
N GLU A 43 2.47 -14.36 -8.42
CA GLU A 43 1.80 -13.57 -7.40
C GLU A 43 2.42 -12.19 -7.28
N GLU A 44 3.75 -12.09 -7.35
CA GLU A 44 4.46 -10.81 -7.41
C GLU A 44 4.00 -9.99 -8.62
N ARG A 45 3.93 -10.61 -9.81
CA ARG A 45 3.45 -9.92 -11.01
C ARG A 45 2.00 -9.46 -10.89
N LYS A 46 1.11 -10.26 -10.28
CA LYS A 46 -0.28 -9.86 -10.02
C LYS A 46 -0.35 -8.68 -9.05
N LEU A 47 0.46 -8.71 -8.00
CA LEU A 47 0.57 -7.63 -7.02
C LEU A 47 1.09 -6.35 -7.67
N HIS A 48 2.16 -6.43 -8.46
CA HIS A 48 2.69 -5.29 -9.21
C HIS A 48 1.68 -4.72 -10.20
N LYS A 49 0.90 -5.59 -10.87
CA LYS A 49 -0.19 -5.15 -11.75
C LYS A 49 -1.32 -4.46 -10.98
N TRP A 50 -1.64 -4.95 -9.78
CA TRP A 50 -2.66 -4.34 -8.91
C TRP A 50 -2.21 -3.00 -8.33
N LEU A 51 -0.94 -2.89 -7.93
CA LEU A 51 -0.31 -1.65 -7.46
C LEU A 51 0.03 -0.68 -8.59
N GLY A 52 0.01 -1.15 -9.85
CA GLY A 52 0.36 -0.36 -11.01
C GLY A 52 -0.58 0.85 -11.14
N ALA A 53 -0.01 2.04 -11.14
CA ALA A 53 -0.76 3.25 -11.39
C ALA A 53 -1.38 3.19 -12.81
N PRO A 54 -2.62 3.70 -13.00
CA PRO A 54 -3.18 3.82 -14.33
C PRO A 54 -2.33 4.78 -15.17
N ASP A 55 -2.28 4.52 -16.49
CA ASP A 55 -1.59 5.42 -17.40
C ASP A 55 -2.26 6.80 -17.40
N THR A 56 -1.59 7.78 -16.81
CA THR A 56 -2.09 9.16 -16.70
C THR A 56 -1.84 9.99 -17.96
N SER A 57 -1.13 9.44 -18.95
CA SER A 57 -0.72 10.18 -20.16
C SER A 57 -1.93 10.67 -20.97
N ILE A 58 -2.97 9.86 -21.07
CA ILE A 58 -4.21 10.21 -21.79
C ILE A 58 -4.89 11.43 -21.14
N ASN A 59 -4.98 11.44 -19.81
CA ASN A 59 -5.56 12.54 -19.06
C ASN A 59 -4.71 13.81 -19.20
N TYR A 60 -3.39 13.67 -19.16
CA TYR A 60 -2.45 14.77 -19.36
C TYR A 60 -2.59 15.38 -20.76
N ILE A 61 -2.55 14.57 -21.82
CA ILE A 61 -2.69 15.03 -23.21
C ILE A 61 -4.05 15.71 -23.42
N THR A 62 -5.12 15.15 -22.87
CA THR A 62 -6.47 15.75 -22.97
C THR A 62 -6.53 17.11 -22.27
N ALA A 63 -5.93 17.24 -21.09
CA ALA A 63 -5.85 18.50 -20.37
C ALA A 63 -5.02 19.54 -21.14
N LEU A 64 -3.87 19.11 -21.69
CA LEU A 64 -2.98 19.93 -22.50
C LEU A 64 -3.68 20.46 -23.76
N ASN A 65 -4.43 19.60 -24.46
CA ASN A 65 -5.18 19.99 -25.66
C ASN A 65 -6.35 20.94 -25.37
N LYS A 66 -6.92 20.89 -24.16
CA LYS A 66 -7.99 21.80 -23.72
C LYS A 66 -7.46 23.11 -23.12
N LYS A 67 -6.15 23.21 -22.89
CA LYS A 67 -5.53 24.38 -22.26
C LYS A 67 -5.53 25.55 -23.22
N THR A 68 -6.13 26.66 -22.80
CA THR A 68 -6.04 27.92 -23.54
C THR A 68 -4.60 28.46 -23.48
N PRO A 69 -3.99 28.88 -24.60
CA PRO A 69 -2.63 29.43 -24.62
C PRO A 69 -2.43 30.53 -23.56
N GLY A 70 -1.30 30.50 -22.86
CA GLY A 70 -0.98 31.45 -21.78
C GLY A 70 -1.61 31.13 -20.42
N THR A 71 -2.56 30.18 -20.35
CA THR A 71 -3.11 29.72 -19.07
C THR A 71 -2.03 29.04 -18.23
N GLY A 72 -1.97 29.39 -16.95
CA GLY A 72 -0.96 28.85 -16.03
C GLY A 72 0.43 29.51 -16.15
N SER A 73 0.71 30.35 -17.15
CA SER A 73 2.01 31.04 -17.24
C SER A 73 2.30 31.93 -16.04
N TRP A 74 1.25 32.47 -15.40
CA TRP A 74 1.36 33.27 -14.19
C TRP A 74 2.00 32.51 -13.01
N ILE A 75 1.78 31.19 -12.90
CA ILE A 75 2.35 30.40 -11.80
C ILE A 75 3.82 30.11 -12.01
N LEU A 76 4.25 29.95 -13.27
CA LEU A 76 5.64 29.68 -13.63
C LEU A 76 6.56 30.87 -13.28
N ASN A 77 5.99 32.07 -13.26
CA ASN A 77 6.68 33.31 -12.86
C ASN A 77 6.45 33.67 -11.38
N HIS A 78 5.68 32.87 -10.64
CA HIS A 78 5.35 33.18 -9.25
C HIS A 78 6.56 32.87 -8.33
N PRO A 79 6.93 33.77 -7.40
CA PRO A 79 8.09 33.58 -6.53
C PRO A 79 8.09 32.25 -5.77
N ILE A 80 6.93 31.81 -5.27
CA ILE A 80 6.78 30.52 -4.57
C ILE A 80 7.15 29.33 -5.49
N TYR A 81 6.75 29.37 -6.76
CA TYR A 81 7.08 28.31 -7.72
C TYR A 81 8.58 28.29 -8.02
N ILE A 82 9.17 29.47 -8.22
CA ILE A 82 10.60 29.62 -8.49
C ILE A 82 11.41 29.12 -7.30
N GLU A 83 11.06 29.53 -6.08
CA GLU A 83 11.73 29.08 -4.86
C GLU A 83 11.61 27.57 -4.68
N TRP A 84 10.40 27.01 -4.86
CA TRP A 84 10.17 25.57 -4.79
C TRP A 84 11.03 24.80 -5.80
N ARG A 85 11.09 25.27 -7.06
CA ARG A 85 11.92 24.66 -8.11
C ARG A 85 13.42 24.73 -7.79
N MET A 86 13.89 25.81 -7.17
CA MET A 86 15.31 26.03 -6.90
C MET A 86 15.80 25.36 -5.61
N LYS A 87 14.91 25.06 -4.65
CA LYS A 87 15.29 24.55 -3.33
C LYS A 87 15.98 23.18 -3.34
N GLY A 88 15.86 22.39 -4.41
CA GLY A 88 16.59 21.13 -4.63
C GLY A 88 16.31 20.02 -3.60
N GLN A 89 15.52 20.29 -2.57
CA GLN A 89 15.10 19.37 -1.53
C GLN A 89 13.75 18.76 -1.92
N ALA A 90 13.46 17.56 -1.41
CA ALA A 90 12.16 16.91 -1.58
C ALA A 90 11.06 17.76 -0.89
N CYS A 91 10.47 18.69 -1.64
CA CYS A 91 9.40 19.57 -1.18
C CYS A 91 8.20 19.45 -2.14
N THR A 92 6.99 19.50 -1.58
CA THR A 92 5.74 19.41 -2.35
C THR A 92 5.13 20.80 -2.49
N LEU A 93 4.72 21.17 -3.71
CA LEU A 93 3.95 22.38 -3.99
C LEU A 93 2.51 21.98 -4.36
N TRP A 94 1.52 22.53 -3.65
CA TRP A 94 0.10 22.28 -3.92
C TRP A 94 -0.63 23.56 -4.35
N ILE A 95 -1.56 23.43 -5.29
CA ILE A 95 -2.46 24.50 -5.72
C ILE A 95 -3.87 24.20 -5.19
N GLN A 96 -4.40 25.09 -4.36
CA GLN A 96 -5.75 24.97 -3.84
C GLN A 96 -6.75 25.83 -4.63
N GLY A 97 -7.98 25.34 -4.73
CA GLY A 97 -9.07 26.04 -5.42
C GLY A 97 -10.35 25.23 -5.41
N LYS A 98 -11.50 25.88 -5.59
CA LYS A 98 -12.83 25.26 -5.59
C LYS A 98 -12.95 24.14 -6.64
N ALA A 99 -13.86 23.18 -6.43
CA ALA A 99 -14.21 22.21 -7.48
C ALA A 99 -14.57 22.93 -8.79
N GLY A 100 -14.10 22.42 -9.93
CA GLY A 100 -14.30 23.04 -11.24
C GLY A 100 -13.42 24.27 -11.55
N SER A 101 -12.52 24.70 -10.64
CA SER A 101 -11.65 25.87 -10.87
C SER A 101 -10.52 25.68 -11.89
N GLY A 102 -10.56 24.62 -12.70
CA GLY A 102 -9.58 24.38 -13.77
C GLY A 102 -8.18 23.98 -13.31
N LYS A 103 -7.97 23.55 -12.06
CA LYS A 103 -6.64 23.15 -11.53
C LYS A 103 -5.90 22.15 -12.43
N THR A 104 -6.61 21.16 -12.97
CA THR A 104 -6.06 20.15 -13.88
C THR A 104 -5.67 20.70 -15.25
N ILE A 105 -6.25 21.82 -15.67
CA ILE A 105 -5.94 22.49 -16.96
C ILE A 105 -4.79 23.51 -16.79
N LEU A 106 -4.49 23.92 -15.55
CA LEU A 106 -3.39 24.85 -15.27
C LEU A 106 -2.02 24.23 -15.56
N LEU A 107 -1.85 22.94 -15.26
CA LEU A 107 -0.58 22.21 -15.34
C LEU A 107 -0.59 21.18 -16.47
#